data_AF-W6L678-F1
#
_entry.id   AF-W6L678-F1
#
_cell.length_a   1.000
_cell.length_b   1.000
_cell.length_c   1.000
_cell.angle_alpha   90.00
_cell.angle_beta   90.00
_cell.angle_gamma   90.00
#
_symmetry.space_group_name_H-M   'P 1'
#
loop_
_entity.id
_entity.type
_entity.pdbx_description
1 polymer ?
#
loop_
_entity_poly.entity_id
_entity_poly.type
_entity_poly.pdbx_seq_one_letter_code
_entity_poly.pdbx_strand_id
1 'polypeptide(L)'
;MATWANRIYELRRDVVRPAHVDAAEQWLMKMMPKRPSNRACLGFWEVQIGVLNQFVGIWQFKSLTDRGETLNCPHMADKAWESEMDPTRPFPYAQSNLLMKLIYRESNISRLRYNYLMQFTDSKEIETPPGSILAATFQVVVGSPEGKYVHLIKNNSPDGVIPLTPILGNSSLLMKPAQCAQIMRCVWQ
;
A
#
# COMPACT_ATOMS: atom_id res chain seq x y z
N MET A 1 -0.77 0.30 -26.22
CA MET A 1 -0.42 0.93 -24.93
C MET A 1 -0.56 -0.10 -23.83
N ALA A 2 0.33 -0.15 -22.84
CA ALA A 2 0.27 -1.19 -21.81
C ALA A 2 -1.01 -1.07 -20.96
N THR A 3 -1.70 -2.19 -20.73
CA THR A 3 -3.05 -2.26 -20.12
C THR A 3 -3.13 -1.80 -18.66
N TRP A 4 -2.00 -1.52 -18.01
CA TRP A 4 -1.92 -1.00 -16.65
C TRP A 4 -1.94 0.53 -16.59
N ALA A 5 -1.57 1.24 -17.67
CA ALA A 5 -1.49 2.71 -17.68
C ALA A 5 -2.87 3.39 -17.57
N ASN A 6 -3.95 2.68 -17.93
CA ASN A 6 -5.32 3.18 -17.87
C ASN A 6 -6.06 2.80 -16.57
N ARG A 7 -5.35 2.28 -15.56
CA ARG A 7 -5.94 1.88 -14.28
C ARG A 7 -5.84 2.99 -13.25
N ILE A 8 -6.71 2.92 -12.25
CA ILE A 8 -6.68 3.82 -11.09
C ILE A 8 -6.13 3.07 -9.89
N TYR A 9 -5.30 3.74 -9.11
CA TYR A 9 -4.69 3.20 -7.90
C TYR A 9 -5.18 3.98 -6.69
N GLU A 10 -5.51 3.30 -5.60
CA GLU A 10 -5.85 3.92 -4.33
C GLU A 10 -4.77 3.60 -3.30
N LEU A 11 -4.13 4.64 -2.78
CA LEU A 11 -3.35 4.52 -1.55
C LEU A 11 -4.30 4.70 -0.38
N ARG A 12 -4.38 3.72 0.51
CA ARG A 12 -5.16 3.79 1.75
C ARG A 12 -4.22 3.75 2.95
N ARG A 13 -4.51 4.58 3.95
CA ARG A 13 -3.80 4.61 5.23
C ARG A 13 -4.80 4.46 6.36
N ASP A 14 -4.57 3.46 7.19
CA ASP A 14 -5.46 3.04 8.27
C ASP A 14 -4.68 3.11 9.58
N VAL A 15 -5.05 4.03 10.47
CA VAL A 15 -4.38 4.21 11.77
C VAL A 15 -5.17 3.48 12.86
N VAL A 16 -4.49 2.56 13.53
CA VAL A 16 -5.05 1.64 14.53
C VAL A 16 -4.68 2.13 15.93
N ARG A 17 -5.53 1.85 16.92
CA ARG A 17 -5.20 2.16 18.32
C ARG A 17 -3.98 1.31 18.74
N PRO A 18 -3.01 1.85 19.49
CA PRO A 18 -1.80 1.12 19.86
C PRO A 18 -2.06 -0.28 20.45
N ALA A 19 -3.06 -0.40 21.32
CA ALA A 19 -3.42 -1.67 21.97
C ALA A 19 -3.98 -2.75 21.00
N HIS A 20 -4.29 -2.40 19.75
CA HIS A 20 -4.92 -3.29 18.78
C HIS A 20 -4.05 -3.55 17.54
N VAL A 21 -2.81 -3.07 17.49
CA VAL A 21 -1.94 -3.23 16.30
C VAL A 21 -1.70 -4.70 15.99
N ASP A 22 -1.29 -5.50 16.98
CA ASP A 22 -1.02 -6.93 16.79
C ASP A 22 -2.30 -7.69 16.38
N ALA A 23 -3.44 -7.36 16.99
CA ALA A 23 -4.73 -7.95 16.64
C ALA A 23 -5.16 -7.58 15.22
N ALA A 24 -4.89 -6.34 14.78
CA ALA A 24 -5.13 -5.89 13.41
C ALA A 24 -4.23 -6.61 12.42
N GLU A 25 -2.93 -6.74 12.72
CA GLU A 25 -1.98 -7.47 11.88
C GLU A 25 -2.39 -8.95 11.70
N GLN A 26 -2.68 -9.65 12.80
CA GLN A 26 -3.13 -11.05 12.74
C GLN A 26 -4.42 -11.21 11.95
N TRP A 27 -5.38 -10.28 12.13
CA TRP A 27 -6.62 -10.29 11.38
C TRP A 27 -6.36 -10.06 9.89
N LEU A 28 -5.52 -9.09 9.53
CA LEU A 28 -5.14 -8.81 8.16
C LEU A 28 -4.47 -10.02 7.50
N MET A 29 -3.52 -10.66 8.19
CA MET A 29 -2.87 -11.90 7.74
C MET A 29 -3.87 -13.04 7.48
N LYS A 30 -4.89 -13.17 8.34
CA LYS A 30 -5.93 -14.19 8.20
C LYS A 30 -6.89 -13.90 7.03
N MET A 31 -7.28 -12.64 6.86
CA MET A 31 -8.39 -12.26 5.99
C MET A 31 -7.94 -11.97 4.57
N MET A 32 -6.81 -11.31 4.39
CA MET A 32 -6.37 -10.87 3.07
C MET A 32 -6.15 -11.99 2.04
N PRO A 33 -5.68 -13.21 2.39
CA PRO A 33 -5.70 -14.35 1.46
C PRO A 33 -7.10 -14.75 0.98
N LYS A 34 -8.12 -14.52 1.81
CA LYS A 34 -9.54 -14.81 1.51
C LYS A 34 -10.21 -13.70 0.69
N ARG A 35 -9.53 -12.57 0.48
CA ARG A 35 -10.11 -11.43 -0.23
C ARG A 35 -10.37 -11.79 -1.70
N PRO A 36 -11.55 -11.45 -2.25
CA PRO A 36 -11.84 -11.69 -3.65
C PRO A 36 -10.85 -11.00 -4.59
N SER A 37 -10.53 -11.66 -5.70
CA SER A 37 -9.55 -11.22 -6.70
C SER A 37 -9.97 -9.96 -7.48
N ASN A 38 -11.19 -9.45 -7.28
CA ASN A 38 -11.71 -8.27 -7.97
C ASN A 38 -11.04 -6.95 -7.52
N ARG A 39 -10.37 -6.92 -6.35
CA ARG A 39 -9.51 -5.80 -5.93
C ARG A 39 -8.08 -6.27 -5.83
N ALA A 40 -7.28 -5.98 -6.84
CA ALA A 40 -5.90 -6.42 -6.86
C ALA A 40 -5.05 -5.58 -5.88
N CYS A 41 -4.57 -6.21 -4.81
CA CYS A 41 -3.64 -5.59 -3.86
C CYS A 41 -2.25 -5.53 -4.49
N LEU A 42 -1.69 -4.32 -4.61
CA LEU A 42 -0.31 -4.13 -5.06
C LEU A 42 0.67 -4.35 -3.94
N GLY A 43 0.30 -3.99 -2.71
CA GLY A 43 1.21 -3.94 -1.60
C GLY A 43 0.46 -3.54 -0.34
N PHE A 44 0.83 -4.14 0.79
CA PHE A 44 0.30 -3.81 2.09
C PHE A 44 1.44 -3.86 3.12
N TRP A 45 1.57 -2.81 3.91
CA TRP A 45 2.71 -2.60 4.81
C TRP A 45 2.27 -2.00 6.14
N GLU A 46 3.04 -2.26 7.18
CA GLU A 46 2.99 -1.54 8.45
C GLU A 46 4.08 -0.47 8.48
N VAL A 47 3.76 0.74 8.93
CA VAL A 47 4.71 1.85 9.08
C VAL A 47 5.53 1.67 10.36
N GLN A 48 6.87 1.67 10.22
CA GLN A 48 7.81 1.67 11.36
C GLN A 48 8.28 3.06 11.76
N ILE A 49 8.46 3.98 10.80
CA ILE A 49 8.90 5.35 11.05
C ILE A 49 8.03 6.31 10.24
N GLY A 50 7.54 7.36 10.92
CA GLY A 50 6.55 8.30 10.40
C GLY A 50 5.30 8.27 11.27
N VAL A 51 4.16 7.91 10.68
CA VAL A 51 2.90 7.73 11.44
C VAL A 51 2.86 6.32 12.03
N LEU A 52 3.08 6.20 13.34
CA LEU A 52 3.05 4.90 14.03
C LEU A 52 1.65 4.29 14.09
N ASN A 53 1.59 2.97 14.27
CA ASN A 53 0.36 2.18 14.32
C ASN A 53 -0.50 2.33 13.04
N GLN A 54 0.15 2.64 11.92
CA GLN A 54 -0.49 2.84 10.63
C GLN A 54 -0.18 1.67 9.69
N PHE A 55 -1.22 1.18 9.04
CA PHE A 55 -1.10 0.31 7.89
C PHE A 55 -1.33 1.09 6.61
N VAL A 56 -0.55 0.80 5.58
CA VAL A 56 -0.61 1.43 4.26
C VAL A 56 -0.83 0.35 3.22
N GLY A 57 -1.81 0.53 2.35
CA GLY A 57 -2.11 -0.39 1.27
C GLY A 57 -2.30 0.33 -0.06
N ILE A 58 -1.86 -0.30 -1.15
CA ILE A 58 -2.13 0.18 -2.51
C ILE A 58 -3.03 -0.81 -3.24
N TRP A 59 -4.14 -0.31 -3.77
CA TRP A 59 -5.17 -1.08 -4.45
C TRP A 59 -5.31 -0.64 -5.90
N GLN A 60 -5.51 -1.59 -6.81
CA GLN A 60 -5.73 -1.31 -8.22
C GLN A 60 -7.18 -1.57 -8.63
N PHE A 61 -7.74 -0.63 -9.38
CA PHE A 61 -9.07 -0.67 -9.97
C PHE A 61 -9.00 -0.42 -11.48
N LYS A 62 -9.98 -0.91 -12.23
CA LYS A 62 -10.04 -0.68 -13.68
C LYS A 62 -10.44 0.77 -14.01
N SER A 63 -11.34 1.35 -13.22
CA SER A 63 -11.85 2.71 -13.37
C SER A 63 -12.42 3.21 -12.04
N LEU A 64 -12.85 4.48 -11.99
CA LEU A 64 -13.57 5.01 -10.82
C LEU A 64 -14.93 4.33 -10.61
N THR A 65 -15.62 4.00 -11.70
CA THR A 65 -16.87 3.23 -11.65
C THR A 65 -16.63 1.84 -11.06
N ASP A 66 -15.63 1.11 -11.56
CA ASP A 66 -15.22 -0.21 -11.05
C ASP A 66 -14.81 -0.11 -9.57
N ARG A 67 -14.13 0.95 -9.16
CA ARG A 67 -13.83 1.22 -7.74
C ARG A 67 -15.13 1.37 -6.93
N GLY A 68 -16.06 2.21 -7.37
CA GLY A 68 -17.33 2.44 -6.69
C GLY A 68 -18.16 1.16 -6.56
N GLU A 69 -18.34 0.44 -7.66
CA GLU A 69 -19.01 -0.86 -7.70
C GLU A 69 -18.32 -1.84 -6.77
N THR A 70 -16.99 -1.98 -6.84
CA THR A 70 -16.31 -2.97 -5.99
C THR A 70 -16.38 -2.62 -4.52
N LEU A 71 -16.38 -1.33 -4.14
CA LEU A 71 -16.52 -0.88 -2.74
C LEU A 71 -17.95 -1.02 -2.21
N ASN A 72 -18.94 -0.78 -3.06
CA ASN A 72 -20.36 -0.89 -2.73
C ASN A 72 -20.90 -2.30 -2.89
N CYS A 73 -20.20 -3.17 -3.61
CA CYS A 73 -20.48 -4.59 -3.69
C CYS A 73 -20.16 -5.16 -2.30
N PRO A 74 -21.19 -5.42 -1.46
CA PRO A 74 -20.95 -6.01 -0.16
C PRO A 74 -20.39 -7.40 -0.43
N HIS A 75 -19.63 -7.99 0.48
CA HIS A 75 -19.22 -9.39 0.38
C HIS A 75 -20.40 -10.38 0.60
N MET A 76 -21.63 -10.01 0.19
CA MET A 76 -22.76 -10.91 -0.07
C MET A 76 -22.33 -11.84 -1.22
N ALA A 77 -21.86 -13.07 -1.03
CA ALA A 77 -22.41 -14.11 -0.17
C ALA A 77 -21.32 -14.98 0.50
N ASP A 78 -20.19 -14.41 0.91
CA ASP A 78 -19.22 -15.15 1.73
C ASP A 78 -19.45 -14.84 3.20
N LYS A 79 -20.38 -15.59 3.79
CA LYS A 79 -20.70 -15.51 5.23
C LYS A 79 -19.45 -15.60 6.11
N ALA A 80 -18.37 -16.24 5.64
CA ALA A 80 -17.10 -16.30 6.37
C ALA A 80 -16.41 -14.93 6.47
N TRP A 81 -16.49 -14.07 5.46
CA TRP A 81 -15.95 -12.71 5.53
C TRP A 81 -16.79 -11.82 6.44
N GLU A 82 -18.12 -11.88 6.32
CA GLU A 82 -19.05 -11.06 7.10
C GLU A 82 -19.08 -11.46 8.59
N SER A 83 -19.06 -12.76 8.91
CA SER A 83 -18.98 -13.25 10.29
C SER A 83 -17.63 -12.97 10.97
N GLU A 84 -16.55 -12.82 10.19
CA GLU A 84 -15.23 -12.45 10.69
C GLU A 84 -14.99 -10.92 10.71
N MET A 85 -15.75 -10.15 9.93
CA MET A 85 -15.88 -8.69 10.06
C MET A 85 -16.91 -8.37 11.15
N ASP A 86 -16.52 -8.58 12.41
CA ASP A 86 -17.28 -8.05 13.54
C ASP A 86 -17.32 -6.49 13.43
N PRO A 87 -18.51 -5.88 13.25
CA PRO A 87 -18.66 -4.44 13.07
C PRO A 87 -18.33 -3.63 14.33
N THR A 88 -18.13 -4.28 15.48
CA THR A 88 -17.63 -3.65 16.71
C THR A 88 -16.10 -3.64 16.81
N ARG A 89 -15.39 -4.27 15.85
CA ARG A 89 -13.92 -4.30 15.88
C ARG A 89 -13.32 -2.94 15.55
N PRO A 90 -12.58 -2.33 16.50
CA PRO A 90 -12.02 -1.00 16.34
C PRO A 90 -10.68 -1.09 15.61
N PHE A 91 -10.67 -1.51 14.34
CA PHE A 91 -9.41 -1.63 13.61
C PHE A 91 -8.82 -0.24 13.33
N PRO A 92 -9.23 0.54 12.32
CA PRO A 92 -8.77 1.92 12.24
C PRO A 92 -9.68 2.89 13.02
N TYR A 93 -9.09 3.77 13.84
CA TYR A 93 -9.79 4.93 14.41
C TYR A 93 -9.69 6.17 13.52
N ALA A 94 -8.77 6.17 12.56
CA ALA A 94 -8.64 7.19 11.53
C ALA A 94 -8.25 6.54 10.21
N GLN A 95 -8.84 7.00 9.12
CA GLN A 95 -8.55 6.52 7.77
C GLN A 95 -8.36 7.69 6.82
N SER A 96 -7.48 7.50 5.84
CA SER A 96 -7.35 8.42 4.71
C SER A 96 -7.06 7.62 3.44
N ASN A 97 -7.44 8.17 2.31
CA ASN A 97 -7.04 7.63 1.02
C ASN A 97 -6.78 8.75 0.01
N LEU A 98 -6.10 8.37 -1.06
CA LEU A 98 -5.91 9.21 -2.24
C LEU A 98 -5.93 8.34 -3.49
N LEU A 99 -6.24 8.97 -4.63
CA LEU A 99 -6.22 8.29 -5.92
C LEU A 99 -4.98 8.70 -6.70
N MET A 100 -4.41 7.73 -7.41
CA MET A 100 -3.17 7.88 -8.14
C MET A 100 -3.22 7.24 -9.53
N LYS A 101 -2.34 7.72 -10.40
CA LYS A 101 -1.97 7.05 -11.64
C LYS A 101 -0.57 6.45 -11.52
N LEU A 102 -0.40 5.22 -12.01
CA LEU A 102 0.90 4.57 -12.07
C LEU A 102 1.74 5.19 -13.19
N ILE A 103 2.95 5.64 -12.86
CA ILE A 103 3.91 6.25 -13.79
C ILE A 103 5.01 5.26 -14.16
N TYR A 104 5.52 4.57 -13.16
CA TYR A 104 6.59 3.60 -13.32
C TYR A 104 6.38 2.42 -12.38
N ARG A 105 6.77 1.23 -12.82
CA ARG A 105 6.84 0.04 -11.99
C ARG A 105 7.98 -0.85 -12.44
N GLU A 106 8.73 -1.36 -11.48
CA GLU A 106 9.72 -2.40 -11.70
C GLU A 106 9.03 -3.73 -12.09
N SER A 107 9.53 -4.37 -13.15
CA SER A 107 9.00 -5.66 -13.63
C SER A 107 9.45 -6.86 -12.79
N ASN A 108 10.46 -6.69 -11.94
CA ASN A 108 11.06 -7.79 -11.20
C ASN A 108 10.14 -8.29 -10.10
N ILE A 109 9.97 -9.61 -10.08
CA ILE A 109 9.22 -10.32 -9.05
C ILE A 109 10.22 -10.73 -7.97
N SER A 110 9.90 -10.47 -6.71
CA SER A 110 10.72 -10.93 -5.60
C SER A 110 9.86 -11.54 -4.51
N ARG A 111 10.32 -12.70 -4.00
CA ARG A 111 9.69 -13.43 -2.89
C ARG A 111 10.33 -13.11 -1.54
N LEU A 112 11.36 -12.27 -1.53
CA LEU A 112 12.09 -11.90 -0.32
C LEU A 112 11.40 -10.72 0.38
N ARG A 113 11.54 -10.67 1.70
CA ARG A 113 10.98 -9.64 2.57
C ARG A 113 11.96 -8.48 2.63
N TYR A 114 11.60 -7.32 2.09
CA TYR A 114 12.44 -6.12 2.16
C TYR A 114 11.69 -4.99 2.81
N ASN A 115 12.38 -4.19 3.60
CA ASN A 115 11.86 -2.91 4.06
C ASN A 115 11.61 -1.99 2.86
N TYR A 116 10.59 -1.14 2.99
CA TYR A 116 10.20 -0.18 1.97
C TYR A 116 10.27 1.24 2.52
N LEU A 117 10.70 2.16 1.66
CA LEU A 117 10.63 3.60 1.87
C LEU A 117 9.58 4.16 0.90
N MET A 118 8.51 4.74 1.43
CA MET A 118 7.54 5.48 0.64
C MET A 118 7.85 6.97 0.74
N GLN A 119 8.09 7.65 -0.38
CA GLN A 119 8.38 9.09 -0.39
C GLN A 119 7.35 9.85 -1.20
N PHE A 120 6.89 10.97 -0.65
CA PHE A 120 6.07 11.97 -1.33
C PHE A 120 6.96 13.13 -1.74
N THR A 121 6.97 13.45 -3.03
CA THR A 121 7.90 14.42 -3.62
C THR A 121 7.19 15.32 -4.63
N ASP A 122 7.79 16.46 -4.96
CA ASP A 122 7.32 17.33 -6.06
C ASP A 122 7.86 16.89 -7.44
N SER A 123 8.90 16.04 -7.46
CA SER A 123 9.56 15.58 -8.68
C SER A 123 9.08 14.19 -9.10
N LYS A 124 8.85 14.01 -10.40
CA LYS A 124 8.57 12.70 -11.01
C LYS A 124 9.77 11.75 -10.92
N GLU A 125 10.97 12.32 -10.88
CA GLU A 125 12.23 11.59 -10.82
C GLU A 125 12.80 11.64 -9.41
N ILE A 126 13.38 10.52 -8.99
CA ILE A 126 13.99 10.38 -7.67
C ILE A 126 15.31 9.63 -7.78
N GLU A 127 16.32 10.13 -7.08
CA GLU A 127 17.55 9.40 -6.86
C GLU A 127 17.31 8.33 -5.80
N THR A 128 17.56 7.08 -6.15
CA THR A 128 17.42 5.96 -5.21
C THR A 128 18.63 5.90 -4.28
N PRO A 129 18.43 5.79 -2.96
CA PRO A 129 19.53 5.59 -2.02
C PRO A 129 20.40 4.38 -2.40
N PRO A 130 21.71 4.38 -2.08
CA PRO A 130 22.58 3.24 -2.34
C PRO A 130 22.03 1.94 -1.73
N GLY A 131 22.12 0.84 -2.47
CA GLY A 131 21.60 -0.46 -2.02
C GLY A 131 20.08 -0.57 -2.04
N SER A 132 19.38 0.28 -2.79
CA SER A 132 17.94 0.21 -2.99
C SER A 132 17.56 0.26 -4.47
N ILE A 133 16.31 -0.10 -4.78
CA ILE A 133 15.74 -0.05 -6.13
C ILE A 133 14.40 0.69 -6.07
N LEU A 134 14.12 1.51 -7.08
CA LEU A 134 12.79 2.11 -7.26
C LEU A 134 11.81 1.01 -7.70
N ALA A 135 10.86 0.66 -6.85
CA ALA A 135 9.85 -0.36 -7.12
C ALA A 135 8.66 0.20 -7.92
N ALA A 136 8.22 1.42 -7.61
CA ALA A 136 7.15 2.09 -8.34
C ALA A 136 7.16 3.61 -8.13
N THR A 137 6.62 4.32 -9.12
CA THR A 137 6.26 5.75 -8.99
C THR A 137 4.80 5.92 -9.39
N PHE A 138 4.07 6.68 -8.58
CA PHE A 138 2.70 7.10 -8.84
C PHE A 138 2.60 8.62 -8.83
N GLN A 139 1.61 9.18 -9.51
CA GLN A 139 1.22 10.58 -9.37
C GLN A 139 -0.12 10.66 -8.65
N VAL A 140 -0.22 11.48 -7.61
CA VAL A 140 -1.48 11.75 -6.91
C VAL A 140 -2.36 12.62 -7.80
N VAL A 141 -3.58 12.14 -8.07
CA VAL A 141 -4.55 12.82 -8.93
C VAL A 141 -5.79 13.29 -8.19
N VAL A 142 -6.08 12.73 -7.00
CA VAL A 142 -7.16 13.20 -6.13
C VAL A 142 -6.75 13.02 -4.66
N GLY A 143 -6.94 14.07 -3.87
CA GLY A 143 -6.69 14.09 -2.43
C GLY A 143 -5.34 14.69 -2.07
N SER A 144 -5.16 15.08 -0.81
CA SER A 144 -3.90 15.71 -0.37
C SER A 144 -2.79 14.66 -0.21
N PRO A 145 -1.60 14.84 -0.83
CA PRO A 145 -1.14 16.01 -1.59
C PRO A 145 -1.28 15.86 -3.12
N GLU A 146 -2.28 16.51 -3.72
CA GLU A 146 -2.57 16.39 -5.15
C GLU A 146 -1.42 16.95 -6.00
N GLY A 147 -1.12 16.30 -7.14
CA GLY A 147 -0.03 16.68 -8.04
C GLY A 147 1.34 16.14 -7.64
N LYS A 148 1.58 15.82 -6.36
CA LYS A 148 2.83 15.19 -5.90
C LYS A 148 2.99 13.76 -6.44
N TYR A 149 4.23 13.29 -6.40
CA TYR A 149 4.58 11.91 -6.75
C TYR A 149 4.78 11.07 -5.50
N VAL A 150 4.42 9.79 -5.60
CA VAL A 150 4.63 8.78 -4.56
C VAL A 150 5.60 7.75 -5.10
N HIS A 151 6.78 7.67 -4.50
CA HIS A 151 7.79 6.69 -4.84
C HIS A 151 7.79 5.57 -3.82
N LEU A 152 7.78 4.33 -4.29
CA LEU A 152 8.09 3.16 -3.49
C LEU A 152 9.52 2.75 -3.79
N ILE A 153 10.38 2.84 -2.79
CA ILE A 153 11.76 2.41 -2.86
C ILE A 153 11.89 1.16 -1.99
N LYS A 154 12.54 0.14 -2.54
CA LYS A 154 12.70 -1.17 -1.95
C LYS A 154 14.17 -1.38 -1.62
N ASN A 155 14.47 -1.91 -0.43
CA ASN A 155 15.84 -2.28 -0.08
C ASN A 155 16.32 -3.49 -0.91
N ASN A 156 17.62 -3.58 -1.18
CA ASN A 156 18.25 -4.78 -1.76
C ASN A 156 18.68 -5.79 -0.70
N SER A 157 18.76 -5.38 0.57
CA SER A 157 19.01 -6.25 1.72
C SER A 157 17.73 -6.41 2.56
N PRO A 158 17.27 -7.65 2.84
CA PRO A 158 16.07 -7.93 3.64
C PRO A 158 16.04 -7.21 5.00
N ASP A 159 17.18 -7.22 5.68
CA ASP A 159 17.34 -6.64 7.03
C ASP A 159 18.04 -5.28 7.01
N GLY A 160 18.25 -4.73 5.82
CA GLY A 160 18.94 -3.45 5.65
C GLY A 160 18.07 -2.26 6.07
N VAL A 161 18.74 -1.20 6.52
CA VAL A 161 18.16 0.13 6.65
C VAL A 161 18.30 0.85 5.31
N ILE A 162 17.22 1.44 4.80
CA ILE A 162 17.30 2.30 3.62
C ILE A 162 17.79 3.67 4.08
N PRO A 163 18.97 4.15 3.63
CA PRO A 163 19.42 5.49 3.98
C PRO A 163 18.47 6.52 3.38
N LEU A 164 18.17 7.57 4.13
CA LEU A 164 17.30 8.66 3.70
C LEU A 164 18.01 9.99 3.93
N THR A 165 18.16 10.76 2.86
CA THR A 165 18.53 12.17 2.94
C THR A 165 17.24 13.00 2.89
N PRO A 166 16.85 13.69 3.98
CA PRO A 166 15.65 14.51 3.99
C PRO A 166 15.76 15.66 2.98
N ILE A 167 14.70 15.90 2.22
CA ILE A 167 14.58 17.02 1.29
C ILE A 167 13.39 17.87 1.75
N LEU A 168 13.58 19.19 1.83
CA LEU A 168 12.53 20.12 2.24
C LEU A 168 11.30 19.97 1.34
N GLY A 169 10.11 19.91 1.96
CA GLY A 169 8.83 19.76 1.24
C GLY A 169 8.46 18.32 0.88
N ASN A 170 9.38 17.37 1.07
CA ASN A 170 9.10 15.94 0.94
C ASN A 170 8.70 15.33 2.28
N SER A 171 7.96 14.22 2.22
CA SER A 171 7.66 13.39 3.40
C SER A 171 7.92 11.93 3.11
N SER A 172 8.34 11.17 4.11
CA SER A 172 8.73 9.78 3.97
C SER A 172 8.08 8.90 5.04
N LEU A 173 7.79 7.65 4.67
CA LEU A 173 7.41 6.59 5.59
C LEU A 173 8.38 5.43 5.41
N LEU A 174 9.00 4.96 6.51
CA LEU A 174 9.71 3.68 6.52
C LEU A 174 8.74 2.60 6.94
N MET A 175 8.69 1.51 6.18
CA MET A 175 7.70 0.47 6.32
C MET A 175 8.36 -0.90 6.42
N LYS A 176 7.76 -1.78 7.25
CA LYS A 176 8.11 -3.20 7.35
C LYS A 176 8.01 -3.89 5.99
N PRO A 177 8.51 -5.12 5.82
CA PRO A 177 8.30 -5.85 4.59
C PRO A 177 6.84 -5.97 4.18
N ALA A 178 6.61 -5.91 2.86
CA ALA A 178 5.28 -6.06 2.28
C ALA A 178 4.66 -7.39 2.71
N GLN A 179 3.53 -7.34 3.39
CA GLN A 179 2.83 -8.53 3.85
C GLN A 179 1.99 -9.17 2.73
N CYS A 180 1.65 -8.39 1.68
CA CYS A 180 0.88 -8.88 0.54
C CYS A 180 1.08 -8.06 -0.71
N ALA A 181 1.24 -8.74 -1.84
CA ALA A 181 1.13 -8.13 -3.15
C ALA A 181 0.74 -9.20 -4.17
N GLN A 182 -0.54 -9.37 -4.49
CA GLN A 182 -0.96 -10.32 -5.55
C GLN A 182 -0.30 -9.96 -6.88
N ILE A 183 -0.17 -8.67 -7.16
CA ILE A 183 0.43 -8.16 -8.39
C ILE A 183 1.98 -8.18 -8.35
N MET A 184 2.61 -8.01 -7.17
CA MET A 184 4.07 -8.20 -7.02
C MET A 184 4.46 -9.65 -6.64
N ARG A 185 3.47 -10.54 -6.58
CA ARG A 185 3.55 -11.95 -6.12
C ARG A 185 4.28 -12.14 -4.78
N CYS A 186 4.12 -11.21 -3.84
CA CYS A 186 4.46 -11.46 -2.43
C CYS A 186 3.33 -12.31 -1.82
N VAL A 187 3.67 -13.52 -1.37
CA VAL A 187 2.75 -14.44 -0.69
C VAL A 187 2.72 -14.06 0.79
N TRP A 188 1.52 -14.02 1.38
CA TRP A 188 1.36 -13.96 2.83
C TRP A 188 2.15 -15.10 3.46
N GLN A 189 3.20 -14.78 4.22
CA GLN A 189 3.97 -15.74 4.99
C GLN A 189 4.12 -15.26 6.42
#